data_AF-A0A833QYW0-F1
#
_entry.id   AF-A0A833QYW0-F1
#
_cell.length_a   1.000
_cell.length_b   1.000
_cell.length_c   1.000
_cell.angle_alpha   90.00
_cell.angle_beta   90.00
_cell.angle_gamma   90.00
#
_symmetry.space_group_name_H-M   'P 1'
#
loop_
_entity.id
_entity.type
_entity.pdbx_description
1 polymer ?
#
loop_
_entity_poly.entity_id
_entity_poly.type
_entity_poly.pdbx_seq_one_letter_code
_entity_poly.pdbx_strand_id
1 'polypeptide(L)'
;MKEKFSKLMLGEDMSGGGKGVCTAVAITNAITNLYATIFGTCHKLEPLSPEKKSMWRREMDCFLSICDFILDPSPTEQTMPGGHANEVMAAKPRMDIMMNLPALEKLENMLLDILDSFHGTEFWYADPKKQSFDTNSFHRSEEKWWIPVPCMPENGLPKRARKELQQKRDCANQIHKAAMAINNAILAEMEVPDSYLTTLPKSGRLSVGDAIYKHMQTTEQFSADYVLNCLDIASEHEALEIADKVEAALYIWKRKVNVGHVKSAWDMGYKSEHMADGDKNTILMSRAQSLLLALKHKFPSLSQTTLDTSKIHYNKDVGQSILESYSRVLESLAYNIVSWIDDVLLADDAARKGY
;
A
#
# COMPACT_ATOMS: atom_id res chain seq x y z
N MET A 1 -22.42 14.43 -7.80
CA MET A 1 -22.31 14.44 -6.33
C MET A 1 -23.41 13.62 -5.66
N LYS A 2 -24.71 14.00 -5.76
CA LYS A 2 -25.83 13.23 -5.15
C LYS A 2 -25.79 11.73 -5.46
N GLU A 3 -25.73 11.36 -6.74
CA GLU A 3 -25.69 9.95 -7.16
C GLU A 3 -24.54 9.15 -6.51
N LYS A 4 -23.35 9.77 -6.38
CA LYS A 4 -22.17 9.12 -5.80
C LYS A 4 -22.36 8.83 -4.32
N PHE A 5 -22.75 9.84 -3.55
CA PHE A 5 -23.02 9.64 -2.13
C PHE A 5 -24.21 8.69 -1.91
N SER A 6 -25.23 8.71 -2.77
CA SER A 6 -26.30 7.71 -2.72
C SER A 6 -25.78 6.29 -2.91
N LYS A 7 -24.87 6.05 -3.87
CA LYS A 7 -24.23 4.73 -4.08
C LYS A 7 -23.37 4.30 -2.89
N LEU A 8 -22.62 5.22 -2.28
CA LEU A 8 -21.85 4.95 -1.06
C LEU A 8 -22.75 4.58 0.12
N MET A 9 -23.86 5.30 0.30
CA MET A 9 -24.83 5.05 1.37
C MET A 9 -25.58 3.72 1.19
N LEU A 10 -25.73 3.25 -0.05
CA LEU A 10 -26.29 1.93 -0.35
C LEU A 10 -25.31 0.78 -0.10
N GLY A 11 -24.02 1.07 0.14
CA GLY A 11 -23.01 0.03 0.38
C GLY A 11 -22.88 -0.94 -0.79
N GLU A 12 -22.99 -0.45 -2.02
CA GLU A 12 -23.01 -1.27 -3.26
C GLU A 12 -24.24 -2.17 -3.45
N ASP A 13 -25.17 -2.21 -2.49
CA ASP A 13 -26.47 -2.89 -2.62
C ASP A 13 -27.50 -1.98 -3.30
N MET A 14 -27.51 -2.05 -4.64
CA MET A 14 -28.44 -1.27 -5.47
C MET A 14 -29.90 -1.73 -5.36
N SER A 15 -30.21 -2.85 -4.69
CA SER A 15 -31.60 -3.24 -4.43
C SER A 15 -32.21 -2.52 -3.23
N GLY A 16 -31.40 -1.79 -2.43
CA GLY A 16 -31.83 -1.10 -1.23
C GLY A 16 -32.12 -2.03 -0.04
N GLY A 17 -31.67 -3.29 -0.09
CA GLY A 17 -31.93 -4.31 0.93
C GLY A 17 -31.04 -4.21 2.17
N GLY A 18 -30.05 -3.33 2.16
CA GLY A 18 -29.09 -3.16 3.25
C GLY A 18 -28.15 -4.35 3.43
N LYS A 19 -27.98 -5.20 2.40
CA LYS A 19 -27.10 -6.38 2.42
C LYS A 19 -25.74 -6.11 1.78
N GLY A 20 -25.43 -4.83 1.58
CA GLY A 20 -24.19 -4.36 1.00
C GLY A 20 -23.01 -4.38 1.97
N VAL A 21 -21.90 -3.82 1.52
CA VAL A 21 -20.70 -3.61 2.33
C VAL A 21 -20.86 -2.39 3.25
N CYS A 22 -20.02 -2.29 4.28
CA CYS A 22 -20.00 -1.10 5.13
C CYS A 22 -19.50 0.13 4.35
N THR A 23 -19.79 1.33 4.85
CA THR A 23 -19.41 2.59 4.20
C THR A 23 -17.89 2.72 4.01
N ALA A 24 -17.10 2.24 4.97
CA ALA A 24 -15.64 2.19 4.89
C ALA A 24 -15.17 1.42 3.63
N VAL A 25 -15.65 0.19 3.44
CA VAL A 25 -15.34 -0.65 2.28
C VAL A 25 -15.89 -0.05 0.98
N ALA A 26 -17.12 0.48 1.00
CA ALA A 26 -17.70 1.13 -0.17
C ALA A 26 -16.84 2.31 -0.67
N ILE A 27 -16.23 3.08 0.24
CA ILE A 27 -15.32 4.18 -0.09
C ILE A 27 -14.00 3.65 -0.67
N THR A 28 -13.41 2.63 -0.04
CA THR A 28 -12.20 1.96 -0.56
C THR A 28 -12.42 1.48 -1.99
N ASN A 29 -13.56 0.85 -2.27
CA ASN A 29 -13.92 0.38 -3.59
C ASN A 29 -14.15 1.55 -4.55
N ALA A 30 -14.82 2.61 -4.12
CA ALA A 30 -15.07 3.79 -4.95
C ALA A 30 -13.77 4.49 -5.38
N ILE A 31 -12.81 4.66 -4.47
CA ILE A 31 -11.47 5.23 -4.77
C ILE A 31 -10.71 4.32 -5.73
N THR A 32 -10.71 3.01 -5.47
CA THR A 32 -10.03 2.03 -6.34
C THR A 32 -10.65 1.99 -7.76
N ASN A 33 -11.97 2.05 -7.86
CA ASN A 33 -12.68 2.07 -9.14
C ASN A 33 -12.46 3.38 -9.91
N LEU A 34 -12.40 4.51 -9.21
CA LEU A 34 -12.04 5.80 -9.80
C LEU A 34 -10.63 5.74 -10.39
N TYR A 35 -9.67 5.22 -9.63
CA TYR A 35 -8.31 5.02 -10.09
C TYR A 35 -8.26 4.16 -11.36
N ALA A 36 -8.92 3.01 -11.36
CA ALA A 36 -9.00 2.14 -12.53
C ALA A 36 -9.64 2.84 -13.75
N THR A 37 -10.66 3.67 -13.53
CA THR A 37 -11.34 4.40 -14.61
C THR A 37 -10.43 5.46 -15.24
N ILE A 38 -9.69 6.22 -14.43
CA ILE A 38 -8.84 7.30 -14.89
C ILE A 38 -7.52 6.77 -15.47
N PHE A 39 -6.83 5.94 -14.69
CA PHE A 39 -5.46 5.51 -14.93
C PHE A 39 -5.34 4.09 -15.48
N GLY A 40 -6.38 3.26 -15.40
CA GLY A 40 -6.32 1.87 -15.89
C GLY A 40 -6.14 1.74 -17.41
N THR A 41 -6.36 2.83 -18.16
CA THR A 41 -6.07 2.94 -19.60
C THR A 41 -4.84 3.79 -19.90
N CYS A 42 -4.23 4.39 -18.87
CA CYS A 42 -2.97 5.10 -19.02
C CYS A 42 -1.86 4.05 -19.06
N HIS A 43 -1.27 3.85 -20.24
CA HIS A 43 -0.16 2.92 -20.46
C HIS A 43 1.03 3.62 -21.11
N LYS A 44 1.06 4.95 -21.02
CA LYS A 44 2.01 5.82 -21.72
C LYS A 44 2.41 6.97 -20.79
N LEU A 45 3.64 7.44 -20.99
CA LEU A 45 4.12 8.69 -20.40
C LEU A 45 3.60 9.86 -21.23
N GLU A 46 2.43 10.37 -20.85
CA GLU A 46 1.79 11.54 -21.44
C GLU A 46 0.92 12.27 -20.39
N PRO A 47 0.62 13.56 -20.58
CA PRO A 47 -0.30 14.28 -19.71
C PRO A 47 -1.69 13.65 -19.73
N LEU A 48 -2.36 13.65 -18.56
CA LEU A 48 -3.77 13.28 -18.51
C LEU A 48 -4.60 14.25 -19.35
N SER A 49 -5.63 13.73 -20.02
CA SER A 49 -6.59 14.62 -20.68
C SER A 49 -7.25 15.55 -19.66
N PRO A 50 -7.62 16.80 -20.06
CA PRO A 50 -8.27 17.74 -19.16
C PRO A 50 -9.53 17.17 -18.49
N GLU A 51 -10.28 16.33 -19.21
CA GLU A 51 -11.49 15.66 -18.71
C GLU A 51 -11.16 14.65 -17.63
N LYS A 52 -10.16 13.78 -17.86
CA LYS A 52 -9.70 12.80 -16.87
C LYS A 52 -9.16 13.47 -15.61
N LYS A 53 -8.35 14.52 -15.78
CA LYS A 53 -7.76 15.28 -14.67
C LYS A 53 -8.82 16.01 -13.84
N SER A 54 -9.80 16.63 -14.51
CA SER A 54 -10.94 17.27 -13.86
C SER A 54 -11.82 16.26 -13.13
N MET A 55 -12.07 15.09 -13.74
CA MET A 55 -12.82 14.01 -13.12
C MET A 55 -12.12 13.47 -11.88
N TRP A 56 -10.81 13.18 -11.95
CA TRP A 56 -10.02 12.73 -10.81
C TRP A 56 -10.14 13.68 -9.63
N ARG A 57 -9.80 14.96 -9.82
CA ARG A 57 -9.86 15.99 -8.77
C ARG A 57 -11.24 16.10 -8.14
N ARG A 58 -12.26 16.36 -8.96
CA ARG A 58 -13.64 16.55 -8.48
C ARG A 58 -14.15 15.35 -7.68
N GLU A 59 -13.78 14.14 -8.09
CA GLU A 59 -14.28 12.92 -7.46
C GLU A 59 -13.48 12.53 -6.22
N MET A 60 -12.16 12.69 -6.24
CA MET A 60 -11.35 12.57 -5.02
C MET A 60 -11.75 13.63 -3.99
N ASP A 61 -11.93 14.90 -4.37
CA ASP A 61 -12.40 15.96 -3.46
C ASP A 61 -13.70 15.56 -2.75
N CYS A 62 -14.65 14.91 -3.46
CA CYS A 62 -15.87 14.39 -2.84
C CYS A 62 -15.57 13.33 -1.78
N PHE A 63 -14.69 12.37 -2.05
CA PHE A 63 -14.34 11.33 -1.08
C PHE A 63 -13.53 11.90 0.10
N LEU A 64 -12.56 12.78 -0.17
CA LEU A 64 -11.68 13.37 0.83
C LEU A 64 -12.42 14.34 1.76
N SER A 65 -13.45 15.05 1.27
CA SER A 65 -14.30 15.92 2.13
C SER A 65 -14.94 15.20 3.32
N ILE A 66 -15.03 13.87 3.30
CA ILE A 66 -15.53 13.10 4.46
C ILE A 66 -14.56 13.25 5.65
N CYS A 67 -13.26 13.37 5.39
CA CYS A 67 -12.24 13.54 6.42
C CYS A 67 -12.41 14.82 7.25
N ASP A 68 -13.00 15.87 6.68
CA ASP A 68 -13.28 17.14 7.39
C ASP A 68 -14.27 16.94 8.55
N PHE A 69 -15.04 15.86 8.53
CA PHE A 69 -16.03 15.51 9.54
C PHE A 69 -15.57 14.42 10.51
N ILE A 70 -14.34 13.93 10.37
CA ILE A 70 -13.75 12.93 11.29
C ILE A 70 -12.89 13.68 12.32
N LEU A 71 -13.50 13.93 13.48
CA LEU A 71 -12.96 14.80 14.51
C LEU A 71 -12.80 14.07 15.85
N ASP A 72 -11.69 14.34 16.54
CA ASP A 72 -11.49 13.96 17.93
C ASP A 72 -11.90 15.10 18.87
N PRO A 73 -12.61 14.78 19.97
CA PRO A 73 -12.92 15.76 20.99
C PRO A 73 -11.65 16.07 21.81
N SER A 74 -11.27 17.35 21.89
CA SER A 74 -10.10 17.81 22.64
C SER A 74 -10.46 18.91 23.64
N PRO A 75 -10.00 18.85 24.90
CA PRO A 75 -10.22 19.93 25.85
C PRO A 75 -9.46 21.19 25.40
N THR A 76 -10.10 22.35 25.49
CA THR A 76 -9.54 23.66 25.12
C THR A 76 -10.15 24.74 25.99
N GLU A 77 -9.36 25.75 26.36
CA GLU A 77 -9.88 26.92 27.07
C GLU A 77 -10.40 27.95 26.05
N GLN A 78 -11.61 28.45 26.27
CA GLN A 78 -12.17 29.55 25.51
C GLN A 78 -12.44 30.75 26.42
N THR A 79 -11.91 31.91 26.02
CA THR A 79 -12.14 33.18 26.71
C THR A 79 -13.43 33.80 26.22
N MET A 80 -14.42 33.91 27.12
CA MET A 80 -15.70 34.53 26.79
C MET A 80 -15.59 36.07 26.78
N PRO A 81 -16.50 36.78 26.08
CA PRO A 81 -16.59 38.24 26.15
C PRO A 81 -16.87 38.66 27.60
N GLY A 82 -15.83 39.11 28.32
CA GLY A 82 -15.86 39.31 29.78
C GLY A 82 -14.65 38.76 30.53
N GLY A 83 -13.69 38.14 29.84
CA GLY A 83 -12.38 37.77 30.38
C GLY A 83 -12.34 36.49 31.22
N HIS A 84 -13.46 35.78 31.35
CA HIS A 84 -13.53 34.49 32.03
C HIS A 84 -13.15 33.38 31.04
N ALA A 85 -12.19 32.54 31.44
CA ALA A 85 -11.80 31.35 30.69
C ALA A 85 -12.67 30.16 31.14
N ASN A 86 -13.32 29.51 30.17
CA ASN A 86 -14.07 28.28 30.39
C ASN A 86 -13.39 27.13 29.66
N GLU A 87 -13.27 25.98 30.32
CA GLU A 87 -12.90 24.73 29.67
C GLU A 87 -14.06 24.23 28.80
N VAL A 88 -13.78 24.00 27.53
CA VAL A 88 -14.75 23.49 26.55
C VAL A 88 -14.12 22.36 25.73
N MET A 89 -14.97 21.49 25.18
CA MET A 89 -14.52 20.48 24.23
C MET A 89 -14.56 21.04 22.82
N ALA A 90 -13.38 21.23 22.22
CA ALA A 90 -13.24 21.62 20.82
C ALA A 90 -13.04 20.37 19.95
N ALA A 91 -13.72 20.33 18.81
CA ALA A 91 -13.53 19.29 17.82
C ALA A 91 -12.31 19.63 16.95
N LYS A 92 -11.35 18.71 16.86
CA LYS A 92 -10.15 18.83 16.01
C LYS A 92 -10.09 17.66 15.03
N PRO A 93 -9.58 17.85 13.80
CA PRO A 93 -9.34 16.73 12.88
C PRO A 93 -8.54 15.62 13.56
N ARG A 94 -8.96 14.37 13.34
CA ARG A 94 -8.27 13.20 13.89
C ARG A 94 -6.80 13.19 13.48
N MET A 95 -5.92 12.79 14.40
CA MET A 95 -4.48 12.98 14.24
C MET A 95 -3.89 12.29 12.99
N ASP A 96 -4.33 11.08 12.70
CA ASP A 96 -3.92 10.32 11.51
C ASP A 96 -4.28 11.03 10.21
N ILE A 97 -5.49 11.60 10.12
CA ILE A 97 -5.97 12.37 8.98
C ILE A 97 -5.18 13.68 8.84
N MET A 98 -5.03 14.42 9.93
CA MET A 98 -4.31 15.71 9.94
C MET A 98 -2.87 15.59 9.42
N MET A 99 -2.21 14.46 9.72
CA MET A 99 -0.83 14.22 9.26
C MET A 99 -0.77 13.65 7.85
N ASN A 100 -1.57 12.62 7.57
CA ASN A 100 -1.39 11.82 6.36
C ASN A 100 -2.11 12.41 5.15
N LEU A 101 -3.28 13.04 5.32
CA LEU A 101 -4.06 13.56 4.19
C LEU A 101 -3.29 14.64 3.40
N PRO A 102 -2.73 15.70 4.03
CA PRO A 102 -1.95 16.71 3.29
C PRO A 102 -0.68 16.12 2.64
N ALA A 103 -0.09 15.10 3.27
CA ALA A 103 1.06 14.41 2.70
C ALA A 103 0.66 13.68 1.40
N LEU A 104 -0.46 12.95 1.41
CA LEU A 104 -0.96 12.23 0.23
C LEU A 104 -1.37 13.19 -0.89
N GLU A 105 -2.05 14.30 -0.58
CA GLU A 105 -2.39 15.34 -1.57
C GLU A 105 -1.12 15.92 -2.22
N LYS A 106 -0.05 16.10 -1.44
CA LYS A 106 1.24 16.54 -1.98
C LYS A 106 1.86 15.48 -2.91
N LEU A 107 1.81 14.19 -2.52
CA LEU A 107 2.28 13.10 -3.37
C LEU A 107 1.52 13.03 -4.69
N GLU A 108 0.19 13.16 -4.64
CA GLU A 108 -0.67 13.20 -5.83
C GLU A 108 -0.26 14.34 -6.78
N ASN A 109 -0.15 15.56 -6.26
CA ASN A 109 0.20 16.72 -7.10
C ASN A 109 1.56 16.51 -7.78
N MET A 110 2.56 15.98 -7.08
CA MET A 110 3.86 15.67 -7.67
C MET A 110 3.76 14.59 -8.77
N LEU A 111 2.90 13.56 -8.62
CA LEU A 111 2.69 12.54 -9.65
C LEU A 111 2.00 13.12 -10.89
N LEU A 112 0.99 13.97 -10.69
CA LEU A 112 0.31 14.66 -11.78
C LEU A 112 1.27 15.62 -12.52
N ASP A 113 2.12 16.33 -11.79
CA ASP A 113 3.14 17.21 -12.38
C ASP A 113 4.18 16.42 -13.21
N ILE A 114 4.58 15.23 -12.74
CA ILE A 114 5.44 14.33 -13.52
C ILE A 114 4.75 13.96 -14.83
N LEU A 115 3.47 13.54 -14.80
CA LEU A 115 2.73 13.20 -16.02
C LEU A 115 2.56 14.41 -16.96
N ASP A 116 2.19 15.57 -16.43
CA ASP A 116 2.03 16.81 -17.21
C ASP A 116 3.33 17.26 -17.89
N SER A 117 4.48 16.90 -17.32
CA SER A 117 5.79 17.23 -17.89
C SER A 117 6.12 16.47 -19.18
N PHE A 118 5.37 15.42 -19.53
CA PHE A 118 5.58 14.63 -20.75
C PHE A 118 4.89 15.21 -22.00
N HIS A 119 4.96 16.52 -22.18
CA HIS A 119 4.53 17.17 -23.42
C HIS A 119 5.68 17.27 -24.42
N GLY A 120 5.42 16.98 -25.70
CA GLY A 120 6.43 17.12 -26.76
C GLY A 120 7.67 16.25 -26.57
N THR A 121 7.47 14.99 -26.16
CA THR A 121 8.56 14.04 -25.91
C THR A 121 9.30 13.67 -27.20
N GLU A 122 10.59 13.37 -27.06
CA GLU A 122 11.43 12.92 -28.18
C GLU A 122 11.27 11.42 -28.51
N PHE A 123 10.51 10.70 -27.69
CA PHE A 123 10.05 9.33 -27.91
C PHE A 123 8.54 9.33 -28.17
N TRP A 124 8.05 8.27 -28.80
CA TRP A 124 6.63 8.06 -29.08
C TRP A 124 6.25 6.61 -28.79
N TYR A 125 4.96 6.28 -28.87
CA TYR A 125 4.49 4.90 -28.69
C TYR A 125 3.89 4.38 -29.99
N ALA A 126 4.30 3.17 -30.40
CA ALA A 126 3.70 2.50 -31.55
C ALA A 126 2.24 2.11 -31.26
N ASP A 127 1.41 2.12 -32.31
CA ASP A 127 0.04 1.60 -32.23
C ASP A 127 0.07 0.07 -32.29
N PRO A 128 -0.42 -0.64 -31.24
CA PRO A 128 -0.45 -2.11 -31.23
C PRO A 128 -1.17 -2.71 -32.43
N LYS A 129 -2.14 -2.00 -33.02
CA LYS A 129 -2.95 -2.49 -34.15
C LYS A 129 -2.27 -2.36 -35.52
N LYS A 130 -1.15 -1.65 -35.59
CA LYS A 130 -0.40 -1.41 -36.84
C LYS A 130 0.95 -2.14 -36.87
N GLN A 131 1.20 -3.08 -35.96
CA GLN A 131 2.36 -3.96 -36.05
C GLN A 131 2.23 -4.85 -37.29
N SER A 132 2.77 -4.38 -38.43
CA SER A 132 3.46 -5.28 -39.35
C SER A 132 4.62 -5.91 -38.57
N PHE A 133 4.89 -7.20 -38.81
CA PHE A 133 6.06 -7.91 -38.30
C PHE A 133 7.36 -7.35 -38.91
N ASP A 134 7.62 -6.05 -38.76
CA ASP A 134 8.87 -5.43 -39.15
C ASP A 134 9.89 -5.66 -38.03
N THR A 135 10.99 -6.26 -38.46
CA THR A 135 12.09 -6.88 -37.69
C THR A 135 12.90 -5.95 -36.79
N ASN A 136 12.48 -4.69 -36.60
CA ASN A 136 13.21 -3.66 -35.85
C ASN A 136 12.49 -3.20 -34.57
N SER A 137 11.46 -3.92 -34.12
CA SER A 137 10.74 -3.58 -32.90
C SER A 137 11.30 -4.33 -31.69
N PHE A 138 11.58 -3.58 -30.61
CA PHE A 138 11.97 -4.14 -29.31
C PHE A 138 10.94 -5.17 -28.84
N HIS A 139 11.29 -6.45 -28.91
CA HIS A 139 10.44 -7.55 -28.42
C HIS A 139 10.47 -7.57 -26.89
N ARG A 140 9.34 -7.22 -26.26
CA ARG A 140 9.12 -7.44 -24.81
C ARG A 140 8.61 -8.84 -24.52
N SER A 141 8.68 -9.21 -23.24
CA SER A 141 7.97 -10.36 -22.64
C SER A 141 6.53 -10.47 -23.18
N GLU A 142 6.17 -11.67 -23.65
CA GLU A 142 4.85 -12.03 -24.18
C GLU A 142 3.71 -11.75 -23.18
N GLU A 143 4.03 -11.63 -21.89
CA GLU A 143 3.06 -11.47 -20.81
C GLU A 143 2.31 -10.12 -20.81
N LYS A 144 2.81 -9.07 -21.48
CA LYS A 144 2.22 -7.72 -21.44
C LYS A 144 1.93 -7.16 -22.84
N TRP A 145 1.39 -8.00 -23.73
CA TRP A 145 1.13 -7.68 -25.13
C TRP A 145 0.20 -6.47 -25.37
N TRP A 146 -0.60 -6.06 -24.38
CA TRP A 146 -1.52 -4.93 -24.47
C TRP A 146 -0.86 -3.56 -24.18
N ILE A 147 0.38 -3.53 -23.68
CA ILE A 147 1.09 -2.28 -23.36
C ILE A 147 1.76 -1.72 -24.63
N PRO A 148 1.56 -0.43 -24.96
CA PRO A 148 2.23 0.19 -26.10
C PRO A 148 3.76 0.17 -25.97
N VAL A 149 4.45 -0.17 -27.05
CA VAL A 149 5.92 -0.21 -27.09
C VAL A 149 6.49 1.20 -27.33
N PRO A 150 7.42 1.69 -26.50
CA PRO A 150 8.09 2.95 -26.75
C PRO A 150 9.04 2.83 -27.94
N CYS A 151 9.00 3.83 -28.82
CA CYS A 151 9.83 3.99 -29.99
C CYS A 151 10.75 5.20 -29.82
N MET A 152 11.95 5.11 -30.40
CA MET A 152 13.03 6.07 -30.21
C MET A 152 13.64 6.49 -31.56
N PRO A 153 14.33 7.63 -31.62
CA PRO A 153 15.24 7.95 -32.72
C PRO A 153 16.33 6.87 -32.88
N GLU A 154 16.87 6.71 -34.09
CA GLU A 154 17.89 5.69 -34.40
C GLU A 154 19.12 5.75 -33.49
N ASN A 155 19.53 6.94 -33.06
CA ASN A 155 20.68 7.15 -32.17
C ASN A 155 20.29 7.26 -30.68
N GLY A 156 19.05 6.90 -30.34
CA GLY A 156 18.46 7.09 -29.02
C GLY A 156 18.18 8.55 -28.68
N LEU A 157 17.80 8.78 -27.42
CA LEU A 157 17.49 10.08 -26.85
C LEU A 157 18.75 10.93 -26.64
N PRO A 158 18.65 12.27 -26.73
CA PRO A 158 19.70 13.17 -26.30
C PRO A 158 20.04 12.98 -24.81
N LYS A 159 21.31 13.21 -24.47
CA LYS A 159 21.80 13.09 -23.08
C LYS A 159 20.99 13.91 -22.09
N ARG A 160 20.49 15.09 -22.51
CA ARG A 160 19.63 15.94 -21.69
C ARG A 160 18.29 15.27 -21.40
N ALA A 161 17.57 14.83 -22.42
CA ALA A 161 16.28 14.14 -22.28
C ALA A 161 16.41 12.87 -21.41
N ARG A 162 17.47 12.08 -21.60
CA ARG A 162 17.75 10.91 -20.75
C ARG A 162 17.99 11.29 -19.29
N LYS A 163 18.77 12.34 -19.02
CA LYS A 163 19.01 12.82 -17.64
C LYS A 163 17.71 13.30 -16.99
N GLU A 164 16.89 14.02 -17.72
CA GLU A 164 15.58 14.49 -17.25
C GLU A 164 14.60 13.33 -16.99
N LEU A 165 14.63 12.26 -17.81
CA LEU A 165 13.88 11.02 -17.56
C LEU A 165 14.33 10.35 -16.25
N GLN A 166 15.64 10.20 -16.05
CA GLN A 166 16.17 9.59 -14.83
C GLN A 166 15.75 10.38 -13.58
N GLN A 167 15.79 11.71 -13.63
CA GLN A 167 15.34 12.56 -12.52
C GLN A 167 13.85 12.37 -12.20
N LYS A 168 13.00 12.28 -13.23
CA LYS A 168 11.56 12.01 -13.07
C LYS A 168 11.33 10.61 -12.48
N ARG A 169 12.09 9.61 -12.93
CA ARG A 169 12.04 8.23 -12.42
C ARG A 169 12.45 8.14 -10.95
N ASP A 170 13.53 8.82 -10.58
CA ASP A 170 13.99 8.86 -9.18
C ASP A 170 12.97 9.58 -8.28
N CYS A 171 12.36 10.66 -8.77
CA CYS A 171 11.27 11.36 -8.09
C CYS A 171 10.05 10.43 -7.90
N ALA A 172 9.56 9.79 -8.96
CA ALA A 172 8.44 8.85 -8.89
C ALA A 172 8.72 7.68 -7.93
N ASN A 173 9.96 7.16 -7.91
CA ASN A 173 10.36 6.10 -6.98
C ASN A 173 10.38 6.57 -5.51
N GLN A 174 10.76 7.82 -5.24
CA GLN A 174 10.65 8.40 -3.89
C GLN A 174 9.19 8.55 -3.47
N ILE A 175 8.32 8.99 -4.38
CA ILE A 175 6.88 9.08 -4.13
C ILE A 175 6.29 7.69 -3.85
N HIS A 176 6.64 6.69 -4.64
CA HIS A 176 6.22 5.30 -4.45
C HIS A 176 6.57 4.80 -3.04
N LYS A 177 7.82 4.99 -2.60
CA LYS A 177 8.27 4.62 -1.26
C LYS A 177 7.52 5.37 -0.16
N ALA A 178 7.25 6.66 -0.35
CA ALA A 178 6.51 7.47 0.63
C ALA A 178 5.05 7.03 0.75
N ALA A 179 4.37 6.80 -0.38
CA ALA A 179 2.99 6.30 -0.42
C ALA A 179 2.88 4.92 0.23
N MET A 180 3.79 4.00 -0.11
CA MET A 180 3.89 2.66 0.48
C MET A 180 4.13 2.72 2.00
N ALA A 181 4.99 3.63 2.48
CA ALA A 181 5.24 3.79 3.91
C ALA A 181 3.99 4.27 4.69
N ILE A 182 3.26 5.24 4.13
CA ILE A 182 1.98 5.71 4.68
C ILE A 182 0.96 4.56 4.69
N ASN A 183 0.81 3.84 3.57
CA ASN A 183 -0.13 2.72 3.45
C ASN A 183 0.15 1.63 4.51
N ASN A 184 1.41 1.21 4.63
CA ASN A 184 1.81 0.22 5.64
C ASN A 184 1.56 0.70 7.07
N ALA A 185 1.79 1.98 7.37
CA ALA A 185 1.51 2.54 8.70
C ALA A 185 0.01 2.51 9.03
N ILE A 186 -0.85 2.85 8.07
CA ILE A 186 -2.31 2.81 8.25
C ILE A 186 -2.78 1.35 8.45
N LEU A 187 -2.30 0.42 7.61
CA LEU A 187 -2.62 -1.01 7.73
C LEU A 187 -2.15 -1.58 9.08
N ALA A 188 -1.03 -1.11 9.63
CA ALA A 188 -0.54 -1.54 10.94
C ALA A 188 -1.49 -1.13 12.07
N GLU A 189 -2.13 0.04 11.97
CA GLU A 189 -3.08 0.59 12.94
C GLU A 189 -4.54 0.11 12.73
N MET A 190 -4.85 -0.51 11.59
CA MET A 190 -6.17 -1.12 11.37
C MET A 190 -6.41 -2.31 12.31
N GLU A 191 -7.63 -2.40 12.84
CA GLU A 191 -8.06 -3.48 13.72
C GLU A 191 -7.97 -4.84 13.01
N VAL A 192 -7.48 -5.86 13.73
CA VAL A 192 -7.40 -7.22 13.21
C VAL A 192 -8.76 -7.89 13.38
N PRO A 193 -9.42 -8.33 12.29
CA PRO A 193 -10.76 -8.88 12.38
C PRO A 193 -10.80 -10.20 13.16
N ASP A 194 -11.84 -10.39 13.98
CA ASP A 194 -12.07 -11.66 14.68
C ASP A 194 -12.15 -12.85 13.71
N SER A 195 -12.75 -12.65 12.54
CA SER A 195 -12.83 -13.66 11.48
C SER A 195 -11.44 -14.20 11.12
N TYR A 196 -10.45 -13.33 10.91
CA TYR A 196 -9.07 -13.73 10.66
C TYR A 196 -8.47 -14.48 11.85
N LEU A 197 -8.68 -14.00 13.08
CA LEU A 197 -8.15 -14.67 14.27
C LEU A 197 -8.69 -16.10 14.44
N THR A 198 -9.92 -16.38 13.98
CA THR A 198 -10.50 -17.73 14.01
C THR A 198 -9.92 -18.69 12.98
N THR A 199 -9.35 -18.18 11.88
CA THR A 199 -8.71 -19.02 10.84
C THR A 199 -7.27 -19.40 11.19
N LEU A 200 -6.66 -18.74 12.18
CA LEU A 200 -5.28 -18.97 12.57
C LEU A 200 -5.01 -20.42 13.04
N PRO A 201 -3.86 -21.01 12.67
CA PRO A 201 -3.43 -22.31 13.19
C PRO A 201 -3.34 -22.36 14.72
N LYS A 202 -3.40 -23.57 15.29
CA LYS A 202 -3.28 -23.80 16.75
C LYS A 202 -1.94 -23.36 17.34
N SER A 203 -0.87 -23.27 16.55
CA SER A 203 0.46 -22.85 17.01
C SER A 203 1.24 -22.13 15.91
N GLY A 204 2.09 -21.16 16.30
CA GLY A 204 2.95 -20.44 15.35
C GLY A 204 3.91 -21.34 14.60
N ARG A 205 4.40 -22.43 15.22
CA ARG A 205 5.23 -23.45 14.56
C ARG A 205 4.52 -24.12 13.38
N LEU A 206 3.24 -24.44 13.52
CA LEU A 206 2.44 -25.01 12.41
C LEU A 206 2.25 -24.01 11.27
N SER A 207 2.28 -22.71 11.58
CA SER A 207 2.14 -21.64 10.59
C SER A 207 3.43 -21.47 9.77
N VAL A 208 4.57 -21.20 10.44
CA VAL A 208 5.86 -20.99 9.74
C VAL A 208 6.52 -22.28 9.25
N GLY A 209 6.11 -23.44 9.76
CA GLY A 209 6.74 -24.73 9.46
C GLY A 209 8.07 -24.95 10.20
N ASP A 210 8.54 -26.20 10.18
CA ASP A 210 9.68 -26.65 11.00
C ASP A 210 11.00 -25.98 10.61
N ALA A 211 11.24 -25.75 9.32
CA ALA A 211 12.46 -25.14 8.83
C ALA A 211 12.64 -23.72 9.39
N ILE A 212 11.65 -22.85 9.19
CA ILE A 212 11.67 -21.47 9.69
C ILE A 212 11.64 -21.46 11.22
N TYR A 213 10.81 -22.29 11.85
CA TYR A 213 10.70 -22.35 13.31
C TYR A 213 12.04 -22.71 13.97
N LYS A 214 12.81 -23.64 13.39
CA LYS A 214 14.15 -24.02 13.89
C LYS A 214 15.09 -22.82 13.96
N HIS A 215 15.13 -21.99 12.91
CA HIS A 215 15.93 -20.76 12.91
C HIS A 215 15.40 -19.70 13.90
N MET A 216 14.08 -19.59 14.03
CA MET A 216 13.47 -18.66 14.99
C MET A 216 13.69 -19.08 16.46
N GLN A 217 13.96 -20.36 16.74
CA GLN A 217 14.16 -20.86 18.10
C GLN A 217 15.63 -20.84 18.57
N THR A 218 16.60 -20.63 17.67
CA THR A 218 18.03 -20.70 18.00
C THR A 218 18.42 -19.74 19.14
N THR A 219 19.28 -20.19 20.06
CA THR A 219 19.82 -19.38 21.17
C THR A 219 20.90 -18.39 20.73
N GLU A 220 21.46 -18.58 19.53
CA GLU A 220 22.40 -17.68 18.87
C GLU A 220 21.72 -16.40 18.37
N GLN A 221 22.52 -15.46 17.87
CA GLN A 221 22.04 -14.21 17.30
C GLN A 221 21.17 -14.48 16.07
N PHE A 222 19.92 -14.02 16.10
CA PHE A 222 18.99 -14.16 14.98
C PHE A 222 19.28 -13.12 13.90
N SER A 223 19.36 -13.57 12.65
CA SER A 223 19.45 -12.72 11.46
C SER A 223 18.32 -13.07 10.50
N ALA A 224 17.41 -12.12 10.27
CA ALA A 224 16.30 -12.29 9.33
C ALA A 224 16.82 -12.51 7.90
N ASP A 225 17.81 -11.73 7.47
CA ASP A 225 18.42 -11.86 6.14
C ASP A 225 19.05 -13.24 5.93
N TYR A 226 19.72 -13.78 6.96
CA TYR A 226 20.26 -15.13 6.89
C TYR A 226 19.16 -16.17 6.68
N VAL A 227 18.04 -16.09 7.40
CA VAL A 227 16.90 -17.00 7.23
C VAL A 227 16.34 -16.88 5.81
N LEU A 228 16.12 -15.67 5.31
CA LEU A 228 15.60 -15.43 3.95
C LEU A 228 16.56 -15.88 2.84
N ASN A 229 17.85 -15.98 3.12
CA ASN A 229 18.83 -16.51 2.17
C ASN A 229 18.93 -18.04 2.22
N CYS A 230 18.48 -18.66 3.31
CA CYS A 230 18.34 -20.12 3.41
C CYS A 230 17.02 -20.64 2.81
N LEU A 231 16.02 -19.77 2.72
CA LEU A 231 14.77 -20.04 2.00
C LEU A 231 15.02 -19.79 0.52
N ASP A 232 15.04 -20.86 -0.28
CA ASP A 232 15.15 -20.79 -1.74
C ASP A 232 13.83 -20.24 -2.34
N ILE A 233 13.59 -18.94 -2.16
CA ILE A 233 12.36 -18.26 -2.60
C ILE A 233 12.49 -17.97 -4.10
N ALA A 234 11.78 -18.74 -4.92
CA ALA A 234 11.88 -18.68 -6.37
C ALA A 234 10.91 -17.67 -7.01
N SER A 235 9.83 -17.29 -6.32
CA SER A 235 8.79 -16.42 -6.87
C SER A 235 8.19 -15.44 -5.86
N GLU A 236 7.54 -14.39 -6.36
CA GLU A 236 6.78 -13.45 -5.53
C GLU A 236 5.60 -14.14 -4.82
N HIS A 237 4.98 -15.14 -5.44
CA HIS A 237 3.93 -15.95 -4.82
C HIS A 237 4.46 -16.71 -3.60
N GLU A 238 5.63 -17.35 -3.71
CA GLU A 238 6.26 -18.02 -2.57
C GLU A 238 6.65 -17.03 -1.47
N ALA A 239 7.16 -15.86 -1.85
CA ALA A 239 7.43 -14.79 -0.89
C ALA A 239 6.16 -14.39 -0.12
N LEU A 240 5.02 -14.24 -0.82
CA LEU A 240 3.74 -13.87 -0.22
C LEU A 240 3.22 -14.96 0.73
N GLU A 241 3.32 -16.22 0.32
CA GLU A 241 2.92 -17.36 1.16
C GLU A 241 3.75 -17.41 2.46
N ILE A 242 5.05 -17.11 2.37
CA ILE A 242 5.92 -17.02 3.55
C ILE A 242 5.51 -15.81 4.42
N ALA A 243 5.18 -14.66 3.81
CA ALA A 243 4.71 -13.49 4.54
C ALA A 243 3.46 -13.82 5.36
N ASP A 244 2.44 -14.42 4.72
CA ASP A 244 1.20 -14.84 5.35
C ASP A 244 1.43 -15.81 6.52
N LYS A 245 2.33 -16.79 6.33
CA LYS A 245 2.68 -17.76 7.37
C LYS A 245 3.38 -17.13 8.56
N VAL A 246 4.30 -16.19 8.31
CA VAL A 246 5.06 -15.47 9.35
C VAL A 246 4.14 -14.52 10.12
N GLU A 247 3.25 -13.81 9.42
CA GLU A 247 2.29 -12.90 10.04
C GLU A 247 1.23 -13.63 10.87
N ALA A 248 0.70 -14.75 10.38
CA ALA A 248 -0.16 -15.62 11.17
C ALA A 248 0.54 -16.10 12.47
N ALA A 249 1.81 -16.50 12.37
CA ALA A 249 2.59 -16.91 13.55
C ALA A 249 2.83 -15.76 14.53
N LEU A 250 3.15 -14.56 14.03
CA LEU A 250 3.27 -13.33 14.81
C LEU A 250 2.03 -13.12 15.69
N TYR A 251 0.84 -13.16 15.10
CA TYR A 251 -0.41 -12.93 15.84
C TYR A 251 -0.73 -14.05 16.83
N ILE A 252 -0.39 -15.31 16.51
CA ILE A 252 -0.51 -16.42 17.46
C ILE A 252 0.38 -16.18 18.69
N TRP A 253 1.64 -15.79 18.50
CA TRP A 253 2.56 -15.52 19.60
C TRP A 253 2.15 -14.27 20.40
N LYS A 254 1.73 -13.19 19.72
CA LYS A 254 1.16 -11.99 20.36
C LYS A 254 0.00 -12.33 21.29
N ARG A 255 -0.94 -13.20 20.84
CA ARG A 255 -2.07 -13.65 21.68
C ARG A 255 -1.61 -14.43 22.91
N LYS A 256 -0.59 -15.29 22.77
CA LYS A 256 -0.06 -16.09 23.90
C LYS A 256 0.64 -15.23 24.94
N VAL A 257 1.39 -14.21 24.52
CA VAL A 257 2.02 -13.23 25.43
C VAL A 257 0.95 -12.51 26.27
N ASN A 258 -0.13 -12.04 25.62
CA ASN A 258 -1.22 -11.35 26.32
C ASN A 258 -1.96 -12.25 27.32
N VAL A 259 -2.23 -13.52 26.96
CA VAL A 259 -2.86 -14.49 27.88
C VAL A 259 -1.94 -14.83 29.06
N GLY A 260 -0.62 -14.88 28.84
CA GLY A 260 0.37 -15.07 29.90
C GLY A 260 0.32 -13.95 30.94
N HIS A 261 0.26 -12.69 30.49
CA HIS A 261 0.18 -11.51 31.36
C HIS A 261 -1.10 -11.45 32.23
N VAL A 262 -2.27 -11.76 31.65
CA VAL A 262 -3.54 -11.75 32.38
C VAL A 262 -3.58 -12.84 33.44
N LYS A 263 -3.05 -14.03 33.16
CA LYS A 263 -2.98 -15.13 34.13
C LYS A 263 -1.98 -14.86 35.25
N SER A 264 -0.80 -14.27 34.95
CA SER A 264 0.19 -13.92 35.97
C SER A 264 -0.27 -12.81 36.92
N ALA A 265 -1.17 -11.92 36.49
CA ALA A 265 -1.68 -10.82 37.31
C ALA A 265 -2.61 -11.30 38.45
N TRP A 266 -3.27 -12.46 38.29
CA TRP A 266 -4.18 -13.03 39.30
C TRP A 266 -3.55 -14.19 40.09
N ASP A 267 -2.44 -14.76 39.61
CA ASP A 267 -1.80 -15.95 40.17
C ASP A 267 -0.37 -15.65 40.69
N MET A 268 -0.23 -14.59 41.49
CA MET A 268 1.01 -14.18 42.18
C MET A 268 1.41 -15.14 43.32
N GLY A 269 1.28 -16.45 43.12
CA GLY A 269 1.51 -17.47 44.15
C GLY A 269 2.36 -18.67 43.72
N TYR A 270 2.32 -19.11 42.46
CA TYR A 270 3.04 -20.32 42.05
C TYR A 270 3.59 -20.30 40.60
N LYS A 271 4.89 -20.60 40.49
CA LYS A 271 5.68 -21.14 39.35
C LYS A 271 6.35 -20.20 38.33
N SER A 272 7.67 -20.35 38.30
CA SER A 272 8.68 -19.83 37.35
C SER A 272 8.56 -20.36 35.91
N GLU A 273 7.85 -21.47 35.64
CA GLU A 273 7.78 -22.08 34.31
C GLU A 273 6.92 -21.29 33.30
N HIS A 274 5.87 -20.59 33.76
CA HIS A 274 4.99 -19.81 32.87
C HIS A 274 5.61 -18.48 32.44
N MET A 275 6.55 -17.92 33.23
CA MET A 275 7.32 -16.75 32.82
C MET A 275 8.27 -17.08 31.65
N ALA A 276 8.88 -18.27 31.66
CA ALA A 276 9.78 -18.72 30.60
C ALA A 276 9.07 -18.89 29.23
N ASP A 277 7.81 -19.34 29.21
CA ASP A 277 7.04 -19.43 27.95
C ASP A 277 6.56 -18.05 27.45
N GLY A 278 6.27 -17.12 28.37
CA GLY A 278 6.02 -15.70 28.03
C GLY A 278 7.21 -15.06 27.33
N ASP A 279 8.41 -15.16 27.93
CA ASP A 279 9.65 -14.65 27.35
C ASP A 279 9.97 -15.28 26.00
N LYS A 280 9.75 -16.60 25.87
CA LYS A 280 9.92 -17.31 24.59
C LYS A 280 9.00 -16.77 23.50
N ASN A 281 7.71 -16.60 23.80
CA ASN A 281 6.75 -16.10 22.80
C ASN A 281 7.03 -14.64 22.44
N THR A 282 7.54 -13.82 23.36
CA THR A 282 8.00 -12.45 23.08
C THR A 282 9.19 -12.43 22.12
N ILE A 283 10.20 -13.29 22.33
CA ILE A 283 11.34 -13.43 21.41
C ILE A 283 10.88 -13.89 20.02
N LEU A 284 10.02 -14.92 19.95
CA LEU A 284 9.49 -15.42 18.68
C LEU A 284 8.68 -14.36 17.94
N MET A 285 7.84 -13.62 18.66
CA MET A 285 7.08 -12.49 18.10
C MET A 285 8.02 -11.42 17.53
N SER A 286 9.02 -10.98 18.29
CA SER A 286 9.99 -9.98 17.81
C SER A 286 10.76 -10.46 16.57
N ARG A 287 11.21 -11.73 16.57
CA ARG A 287 11.89 -12.33 15.41
C ARG A 287 10.99 -12.46 14.19
N ALA A 288 9.69 -12.73 14.38
CA ALA A 288 8.70 -12.74 13.30
C ALA A 288 8.50 -11.35 12.69
N GLN A 289 8.45 -10.29 13.52
CA GLN A 289 8.39 -8.90 13.02
C GLN A 289 9.62 -8.56 12.18
N SER A 290 10.82 -8.90 12.69
CA SER A 290 12.07 -8.67 11.95
C SER A 290 12.11 -9.44 10.63
N LEU A 291 11.63 -10.69 10.61
CA LEU A 291 11.58 -11.50 9.39
C LEU A 291 10.59 -10.93 8.37
N LEU A 292 9.39 -10.53 8.80
CA LEU A 292 8.39 -9.92 7.93
C LEU A 292 8.90 -8.59 7.33
N LEU A 293 9.60 -7.78 8.13
CA LEU A 293 10.22 -6.54 7.67
C LEU A 293 11.30 -6.81 6.61
N ALA A 294 12.20 -7.76 6.88
CA ALA A 294 13.25 -8.14 5.92
C ALA A 294 12.66 -8.69 4.62
N LEU A 295 11.56 -9.44 4.70
CA LEU A 295 10.86 -9.98 3.54
C LEU A 295 10.27 -8.84 2.68
N LYS A 296 9.60 -7.86 3.30
CA LYS A 296 9.08 -6.67 2.60
C LYS A 296 10.19 -5.83 1.96
N HIS A 297 11.38 -5.74 2.58
CA HIS A 297 12.53 -5.08 1.96
C HIS A 297 13.11 -5.84 0.77
N LYS A 298 13.17 -7.17 0.85
CA LYS A 298 13.68 -8.03 -0.24
C LYS A 298 12.71 -8.11 -1.42
N PHE A 299 11.41 -8.04 -1.14
CA PHE A 299 10.33 -8.09 -2.12
C PHE A 299 9.45 -6.84 -2.00
N PRO A 300 9.89 -5.67 -2.52
CA PRO A 300 9.14 -4.42 -2.39
C PRO A 300 7.85 -4.39 -3.22
N SER A 301 7.72 -5.27 -4.24
CA SER A 301 6.49 -5.41 -5.04
C SER A 301 5.49 -6.39 -4.45
N LEU A 302 5.74 -6.92 -3.24
CA LEU A 302 4.91 -7.96 -2.65
C LEU A 302 3.45 -7.51 -2.57
N SER A 303 2.57 -8.33 -3.13
CA SER A 303 1.13 -8.14 -3.03
C SER A 303 0.66 -8.06 -1.56
N GLN A 304 -0.52 -7.47 -1.33
CA GLN A 304 -1.12 -7.40 0.01
C GLN A 304 -1.28 -8.79 0.61
N THR A 305 -0.95 -8.91 1.90
CA THR A 305 -1.10 -10.17 2.63
C THR A 305 -2.58 -10.54 2.81
N THR A 306 -2.82 -11.79 3.20
CA THR A 306 -4.15 -12.26 3.61
C THR A 306 -4.68 -11.43 4.80
N LEU A 307 -3.83 -11.02 5.74
CA LEU A 307 -4.25 -10.16 6.85
C LEU A 307 -4.58 -8.75 6.37
N ASP A 308 -3.75 -8.14 5.52
CA ASP A 308 -4.00 -6.80 4.99
C ASP A 308 -5.35 -6.77 4.25
N THR A 309 -5.60 -7.77 3.40
CA THR A 309 -6.88 -7.93 2.69
C THR A 309 -8.05 -8.09 3.66
N SER A 310 -7.87 -8.86 4.73
CA SER A 310 -8.89 -9.04 5.77
C SER A 310 -9.17 -7.74 6.54
N LYS A 311 -8.12 -7.01 6.95
CA LYS A 311 -8.23 -5.72 7.61
C LYS A 311 -9.03 -4.75 6.75
N ILE A 312 -8.68 -4.61 5.47
CA ILE A 312 -9.39 -3.72 4.54
C ILE A 312 -10.87 -4.13 4.41
N HIS A 313 -11.14 -5.43 4.23
CA HIS A 313 -12.50 -5.92 3.99
C HIS A 313 -13.43 -5.78 5.20
N TYR A 314 -12.90 -5.91 6.42
CA TYR A 314 -13.70 -5.83 7.65
C TYR A 314 -13.56 -4.49 8.39
N ASN A 315 -12.75 -3.55 7.85
CA ASN A 315 -12.57 -2.24 8.45
C ASN A 315 -13.91 -1.49 8.53
N LYS A 316 -14.12 -0.77 9.63
CA LYS A 316 -15.28 0.10 9.86
C LYS A 316 -14.89 1.57 9.98
N ASP A 317 -13.61 1.86 10.04
CA ASP A 317 -13.09 3.22 10.14
C ASP A 317 -12.99 3.85 8.74
N VAL A 318 -13.86 4.83 8.48
CA VAL A 318 -13.92 5.53 7.20
C VAL A 318 -12.64 6.33 6.93
N GLY A 319 -12.06 6.95 7.94
CA GLY A 319 -10.82 7.74 7.79
C GLY A 319 -9.64 6.86 7.40
N GLN A 320 -9.46 5.73 8.08
CA GLN A 320 -8.43 4.75 7.72
C GLN A 320 -8.68 4.16 6.33
N SER A 321 -9.94 3.93 5.94
CA SER A 321 -10.28 3.43 4.59
C SER A 321 -9.91 4.43 3.50
N ILE A 322 -10.17 5.72 3.71
CA ILE A 322 -9.76 6.79 2.79
C ILE A 322 -8.23 6.85 2.70
N LEU A 323 -7.54 6.91 3.85
CA LEU A 323 -6.09 7.03 3.87
C LEU A 323 -5.40 5.79 3.25
N GLU A 324 -5.86 4.58 3.55
CA GLU A 324 -5.35 3.32 2.98
C GLU A 324 -5.56 3.30 1.47
N SER A 325 -6.80 3.45 1.03
CA SER A 325 -7.11 3.31 -0.39
C SER A 325 -6.48 4.41 -1.23
N TYR A 326 -6.41 5.64 -0.72
CA TYR A 326 -5.76 6.76 -1.39
C TYR A 326 -4.23 6.54 -1.49
N SER A 327 -3.58 6.17 -0.39
CA SER A 327 -2.14 5.86 -0.42
C SER A 327 -1.81 4.70 -1.36
N ARG A 328 -2.63 3.63 -1.39
CA ARG A 328 -2.45 2.47 -2.28
C ARG A 328 -2.59 2.82 -3.76
N VAL A 329 -3.56 3.66 -4.14
CA VAL A 329 -3.71 4.06 -5.55
C VAL A 329 -2.59 5.00 -6.00
N LEU A 330 -2.09 5.87 -5.12
CA LEU A 330 -0.92 6.71 -5.41
C LEU A 330 0.37 5.88 -5.52
N GLU A 331 0.55 4.90 -4.63
CA GLU A 331 1.65 3.94 -4.69
C GLU A 331 1.66 3.22 -6.06
N SER A 332 0.49 2.73 -6.49
CA SER A 332 0.30 2.04 -7.77
C SER A 332 0.62 2.96 -8.96
N LEU A 333 0.16 4.22 -8.92
CA LEU A 333 0.47 5.20 -9.96
C LEU A 333 1.97 5.48 -10.06
N ALA A 334 2.62 5.69 -8.91
CA ALA A 334 4.04 5.97 -8.84
C ALA A 334 4.87 4.79 -9.38
N TYR A 335 4.52 3.56 -8.99
CA TYR A 335 5.13 2.34 -9.52
C TYR A 335 4.97 2.24 -11.04
N ASN A 336 3.76 2.48 -11.56
CA ASN A 336 3.50 2.44 -13.00
C ASN A 336 4.32 3.49 -13.77
N ILE A 337 4.43 4.72 -13.26
CA ILE A 337 5.27 5.76 -13.88
C ILE A 337 6.74 5.34 -13.89
N VAL A 338 7.27 4.78 -12.79
CA VAL A 338 8.63 4.23 -12.76
C VAL A 338 8.80 3.16 -13.82
N SER A 339 7.88 2.20 -13.90
CA SER A 339 7.91 1.12 -14.89
C SER A 339 7.89 1.66 -16.32
N TRP A 340 7.04 2.63 -16.63
CA TRP A 340 6.97 3.22 -17.98
C TRP A 340 8.24 4.02 -18.33
N ILE A 341 8.89 4.65 -17.36
CA ILE A 341 10.17 5.33 -17.61
C ILE A 341 11.29 4.29 -17.80
N ASP A 342 11.33 3.24 -16.97
CA ASP A 342 12.33 2.17 -17.11
C ASP A 342 12.21 1.50 -18.48
N ASP A 343 10.99 1.28 -18.96
CA ASP A 343 10.69 0.80 -20.30
C ASP A 343 11.26 1.69 -21.43
N VAL A 344 11.12 3.00 -21.30
CA VAL A 344 11.68 3.99 -22.24
C VAL A 344 13.20 3.99 -22.16
N LEU A 345 13.79 3.93 -20.97
CA LEU A 345 15.24 3.86 -20.79
C LEU A 345 15.83 2.56 -21.38
N LEU A 346 15.14 1.43 -21.24
CA LEU A 346 15.52 0.16 -21.85
C LEU A 346 15.51 0.23 -23.38
N ALA A 347 14.47 0.84 -23.97
CA ALA A 347 14.40 1.04 -25.41
C ALA A 347 15.50 2.01 -25.93
N ASP A 348 15.83 3.05 -25.17
CA ASP A 348 16.95 3.96 -25.47
C ASP A 348 18.30 3.23 -25.45
N ASP A 349 18.52 2.35 -24.48
CA ASP A 349 19.74 1.53 -24.39
C ASP A 349 19.86 0.52 -25.54
N ALA A 350 18.74 -0.04 -26.00
CA ALA A 350 18.72 -0.91 -27.17
C ALA A 350 19.06 -0.14 -28.45
N ALA A 351 18.40 0.99 -28.70
CA ALA A 351 18.63 1.81 -29.89
C ALA A 351 20.09 2.25 -30.03
N ARG A 352 20.74 2.65 -28.92
CA ARG A 352 22.15 3.10 -28.93
C ARG A 352 23.16 2.00 -29.20
N LYS A 353 22.82 0.73 -28.94
CA LYS A 353 23.72 -0.39 -29.24
C LYS A 353 23.69 -0.78 -30.72
N GLY A 354 22.77 -0.19 -31.50
CA GLY A 354 22.36 -0.75 -32.79
C GLY A 354 21.57 -2.02 -32.53
N TYR A 355 20.33 -2.10 -33.03
CA TYR A 355 19.49 -3.29 -32.87
C TYR A 355 20.23 -4.58 -33.22
#